data_AF-A0A1W1XPF7-F1
#
_entry.id   AF-A0A1W1XPF7-F1
#
_cell.length_a   1.000
_cell.length_b   1.000
_cell.length_c   1.000
_cell.angle_alpha   90.00
_cell.angle_beta   90.00
_cell.angle_gamma   90.00
#
_symmetry.space_group_name_H-M   'P 1'
#
loop_
_entity.id
_entity.type
_entity.pdbx_description
1 polymer ?
#
loop_
_entity_poly.entity_id
_entity_poly.type
_entity_poly.pdbx_seq_one_letter_code
_entity_poly.pdbx_strand_id
1 'polypeptide(L)' 'MADTMECMCQECGISSYFQVTDLSYDEPGPGGRRLVQNLFCPQCGGQLFVVGRAGDEPTYRTG' A
#
# COMPACT_ATOMS: atom_id res chain seq x y z
N MET A 1 5.95 5.01 17.31
CA MET A 1 6.41 4.59 15.97
C MET A 1 5.16 4.47 15.13
N ALA A 2 4.95 5.38 14.17
CA ALA A 2 3.76 5.33 13.34
C ALA A 2 4.00 4.29 12.24
N ASP A 3 3.41 3.10 12.38
CA ASP A 3 3.37 2.08 11.33
C ASP A 3 2.46 2.60 10.22
N THR A 4 3.04 3.26 9.21
CA THR A 4 2.36 3.62 7.97
C THR A 4 2.72 2.64 6.87
N MET A 5 1.75 2.35 6.00
CA MET A 5 1.96 1.57 4.78
C MET A 5 1.82 2.46 3.56
N GLU A 6 2.70 2.24 2.60
CA GLU A 6 2.57 2.78 1.26
C GLU A 6 1.50 1.99 0.51
N CYS A 7 0.50 2.70 0.00
CA CYS A 7 -0.56 2.18 -0.84
C CYS A 7 -0.49 2.86 -2.21
N MET A 8 -0.50 2.08 -3.29
CA MET A 8 -0.46 2.60 -4.65
C MET A 8 -1.80 2.41 -5.35
N CYS A 9 -2.22 3.45 -6.07
CA CYS A 9 -3.39 3.45 -6.94
C CYS A 9 -3.13 2.65 -8.21
N GLN A 10 -3.99 1.67 -8.52
CA GLN A 10 -3.85 0.88 -9.75
C GLN A 10 -4.17 1.66 -11.03
N GLU A 11 -5.04 2.66 -10.93
CA GLU A 11 -5.48 3.41 -12.12
C GLU A 11 -4.54 4.57 -12.44
N CYS A 12 -4.12 5.29 -11.41
CA CYS A 12 -3.40 6.55 -11.52
C CYS A 12 -1.91 6.46 -11.17
N GLY A 13 -1.48 5.35 -10.56
CA GLY A 13 -0.06 5.10 -10.23
C GLY A 13 0.47 5.91 -9.04
N ILE A 14 -0.37 6.66 -8.36
CA ILE A 14 0.03 7.53 -7.24
C ILE A 14 0.15 6.69 -5.96
N SER A 15 1.24 6.89 -5.23
CA SER A 15 1.43 6.32 -3.89
C SER A 15 0.95 7.28 -2.80
N SER A 16 0.32 6.73 -1.78
CA SER A 16 -0.14 7.45 -0.59
C SER A 16 0.11 6.63 0.66
N TYR A 17 0.37 7.30 1.76
CA TYR A 17 0.74 6.68 3.02
C TYR A 17 -0.43 6.71 3.99
N PHE A 18 -0.85 5.54 4.46
CA PHE A 18 -1.95 5.40 5.40
C PHE A 18 -1.49 4.70 6.67
N GLN A 19 -2.12 5.01 7.80
CA GLN A 19 -1.85 4.34 9.07
C GLN A 19 -2.30 2.88 8.97
N VAL A 20 -1.49 1.94 9.46
CA VAL A 20 -1.85 0.51 9.47
C VAL A 20 -3.15 0.26 10.24
N THR A 21 -3.42 1.04 11.29
CA THR A 21 -4.66 0.94 12.07
C THR A 21 -5.91 1.34 11.29
N ASP A 22 -5.75 2.17 10.25
CA ASP A 22 -6.84 2.61 9.40
C ASP A 22 -6.99 1.71 8.16
N LEU A 23 -6.05 0.81 7.90
CA LEU A 23 -6.05 -0.04 6.71
C LEU A 23 -6.78 -1.36 6.98
N SER A 24 -7.84 -1.60 6.21
CA SER A 24 -8.47 -2.90 6.06
C SER A 24 -8.21 -3.43 4.66
N TYR A 25 -7.56 -4.57 4.58
CA TYR A 25 -7.23 -5.24 3.33
C TYR A 25 -7.67 -6.70 3.37
N ASP A 26 -7.96 -7.25 2.20
CA ASP A 26 -8.34 -8.66 2.05
C ASP A 26 -7.17 -9.60 2.34
N GLU A 27 -7.46 -10.90 2.43
CA GLU A 27 -6.42 -11.92 2.58
C GLU A 27 -5.42 -11.81 1.42
N PRO A 28 -4.11 -12.01 1.67
CA PRO A 28 -3.10 -11.90 0.63
C PRO A 28 -3.38 -12.94 -0.45
N GLY A 29 -3.78 -12.48 -1.63
CA GLY A 29 -4.00 -13.32 -2.80
C GLY A 29 -2.70 -13.95 -3.32
N PRO A 30 -2.78 -14.84 -4.32
CA PRO A 30 -1.60 -15.43 -4.97
C PRO A 30 -0.76 -14.30 -5.59
N GLY A 31 0.41 -14.04 -5.00
CA GLY A 31 1.28 -12.90 -5.35
C GLY A 31 1.57 -11.95 -4.19
N GLY A 32 0.99 -12.17 -3.00
CA GLY A 32 1.36 -11.50 -1.75
C GLY A 32 0.93 -10.04 -1.62
N ARG A 33 0.27 -9.48 -2.65
CA ARG A 33 -0.23 -8.10 -2.64
C ARG A 33 -1.58 -8.05 -1.93
N ARG A 34 -1.75 -7.08 -1.05
CA ARG A 34 -2.97 -6.89 -0.26
C ARG A 34 -3.76 -5.71 -0.83
N LEU A 35 -5.00 -5.95 -1.24
CA LEU A 35 -5.88 -4.90 -1.75
C LEU A 35 -6.56 -4.18 -0.60
N VAL A 36 -6.51 -2.86 -0.61
CA VAL A 36 -7.19 -2.04 0.40
C VAL A 36 -8.67 -1.98 0.04
N GLN A 37 -9.54 -2.34 1.00
CA GLN A 37 -10.99 -2.41 0.79
C GLN A 37 -11.74 -1.21 1.36
N ASN A 38 -11.19 -0.56 2.39
CA ASN A 38 -11.88 0.54 3.08
C ASN A 38 -11.44 1.94 2.62
N LEU A 39 -10.39 2.02 1.80
CA LEU A 39 -9.84 3.28 1.29
C LEU A 39 -9.69 3.22 -0.23
N PHE A 40 -9.92 4.37 -0.85
CA PHE A 40 -9.81 4.57 -2.29
C PHE A 40 -8.88 5.74 -2.57
N CYS A 41 -8.38 5.83 -3.79
CA CYS A 41 -7.50 6.92 -4.17
C CYS A 41 -8.23 8.27 -4.05
N PRO A 42 -7.70 9.26 -3.31
CA PRO A 42 -8.34 10.56 -3.17
C PRO A 42 -8.36 11.38 -4.47
N GLN A 43 -7.55 11.00 -5.47
CA GLN A 43 -7.48 11.70 -6.76
C GLN A 43 -8.43 11.16 -7.82
N CYS A 44 -8.60 9.84 -7.91
CA CYS A 44 -9.40 9.21 -8.97
C CYS A 44 -10.52 8.30 -8.46
N GLY A 45 -10.58 8.01 -7.16
CA GLY A 45 -11.53 7.05 -6.58
C GLY A 45 -11.17 5.59 -6.81
N GLY A 46 -10.01 5.30 -7.40
CA GLY A 46 -9.59 3.95 -7.76
C GLY A 46 -9.16 3.06 -6.59
N GLN A 47 -9.10 1.75 -6.85
CA GLN A 47 -8.65 0.76 -5.88
C GLN A 47 -7.16 0.95 -5.55
N LEU A 48 -6.86 0.94 -4.26
CA LEU A 48 -5.49 0.98 -3.74
C LEU A 48 -5.00 -0.43 -3.40
N PHE A 49 -3.71 -0.70 -3.59
CA PHE A 49 -3.05 -1.89 -3.09
C PHE A 49 -1.87 -1.52 -2.21
N VAL A 50 -1.61 -2.32 -1.19
CA VAL A 50 -0.47 -2.15 -0.29
C VAL A 50 0.79 -2.56 -1.03
N VAL A 51 1.76 -1.64 -1.08
CA VAL A 51 3.10 -1.87 -1.62
C VAL A 51 4.01 -2.42 -0.51
N GLY A 52 4.00 -1.77 0.66
CA GLY A 52 4.87 -2.14 1.78
C GLY A 52 4.78 -1.16 2.94
N ARG A 53 5.63 -1.34 3.95
CA ARG A 53 5.78 -0.35 5.03
C ARG A 53 6.51 0.88 4.53
N ALA A 54 6.09 2.05 5.00
CA ALA A 54 6.79 3.30 4.70
C ALA A 54 8.22 3.22 5.28
N GLY A 55 9.23 3.39 4.43
CA GLY A 55 10.63 3.31 4.83
C GLY A 55 11.24 1.90 4.83
N ASP A 56 10.51 0.89 4.35
CA ASP A 56 11.12 -0.39 3.96
C ASP A 56 11.82 -0.17 2.61
N GLU A 57 12.96 0.51 2.64
CA GLU A 57 13.84 0.59 1.48
C GLU A 57 14.25 -0.84 1.11
N PRO A 58 14.16 -1.26 -0.17
CA PRO A 58 14.73 -2.52 -0.57
C PRO A 58 16.20 -2.45 -0.19
N THR A 59 16.65 -3.30 0.73
CA THR A 59 18.08 -3.39 1.03
C THR A 59 18.75 -3.88 -0.24
N TYR A 60 19.13 -2.96 -1.12
CA TYR A 60 19.98 -3.25 -2.26
C TYR A 60 21.27 -3.77 -1.64
N ARG A 61 21.43 -5.10 -1.66
CA ARG A 61 22.72 -5.74 -1.45
C ARG A 61 23.59 -5.30 -2.61
N THR A 62 24.28 -4.17 -2.45
CA THR A 62 25.47 -3.84 -3.24
C THR A 62 26.49 -4.91 -2.90
N GLY A 63 26.56 -5.94 -3.75
CA GLY A 63 27.63 -6.94 -3.74
C GLY A 63 28.91 -6.36 -4.31
#